data_AF-A0A7Y8MIF6-F1
#
_entry.id   AF-A0A7Y8MIF6-F1
#
_cell.length_a   1.000
_cell.length_b   1.000
_cell.length_c   1.000
_cell.angle_alpha   90.00
_cell.angle_beta   90.00
_cell.angle_gamma   90.00
#
_symmetry.space_group_name_H-M   'P 1'
#
loop_
_entity.id
_entity.type
_entity.pdbx_description
1 polymer ?
#
loop_
_entity_poly.entity_id
_entity_poly.type
_entity_poly.pdbx_seq_one_letter_code
_entity_poly.pdbx_strand_id
1 'polypeptide(L)'
;MAASKIERRSRAEIDRNYFFGDIFIRAGAAALVAVALIAAATPFSLSDAVAEGMVGYIAVMAGFGLFGIVVLLYGRHLRRSATHWDKDD
;
A
#
# COMPACT_ATOMS: atom_id res chain seq x y z
N MET A 1 -0.86 -10.33 39.83
CA MET A 1 -1.08 -9.95 38.42
C MET A 1 -0.49 -11.05 37.56
N ALA A 2 -1.29 -11.72 36.72
CA ALA A 2 -0.74 -12.71 35.79
C ALA A 2 0.09 -11.97 34.74
N ALA A 3 1.38 -12.31 34.62
CA ALA A 3 2.24 -11.79 33.57
C ALA A 3 1.62 -12.14 32.22
N SER A 4 1.30 -11.13 31.41
CA SER A 4 0.92 -11.34 30.01
C SER A 4 2.06 -12.11 29.35
N LYS A 5 1.78 -13.32 28.87
CA LYS A 5 2.76 -14.13 28.17
C LYS A 5 3.23 -13.32 26.96
N ILE A 6 4.48 -12.85 26.98
CA ILE A 6 5.09 -12.11 25.87
C ILE A 6 4.94 -12.98 24.62
N GLU A 7 4.09 -12.55 23.70
CA GLU A 7 3.86 -13.27 22.44
C GLU A 7 5.04 -12.98 21.52
N ARG A 8 6.09 -13.80 21.66
CA ARG A 8 7.22 -13.78 20.73
C ARG A 8 6.72 -14.32 19.39
N ARG A 9 6.48 -13.44 18.43
CA ARG A 9 6.21 -13.87 17.04
C ARG A 9 7.36 -14.72 16.53
N SER A 10 7.00 -15.72 15.73
CA SER A 10 7.99 -16.62 15.16
C SER A 10 8.95 -15.87 14.23
N ARG A 11 10.23 -16.25 14.19
CA ARG A 11 11.20 -15.64 13.26
C ARG A 11 10.75 -15.72 11.81
N ALA A 12 10.13 -16.85 11.43
CA ALA A 12 9.59 -17.05 10.09
C ALA A 12 8.50 -16.03 9.73
N GLU A 13 7.67 -15.64 10.69
CA GLU A 13 6.65 -14.60 10.48
C GLU A 13 7.28 -13.21 10.33
N ILE A 14 8.30 -12.89 11.13
CA ILE A 14 9.04 -11.63 11.03
C ILE A 14 9.68 -11.48 9.65
N ASP A 15 10.39 -12.52 9.18
CA ASP A 15 11.05 -12.51 7.88
C ASP A 15 10.04 -12.40 6.73
N ARG A 16 8.93 -13.13 6.82
CA ARG A 16 7.82 -13.03 5.85
C ARG A 16 7.28 -11.61 5.79
N ASN A 17 6.96 -11.02 6.94
CA ASN A 17 6.38 -9.68 7.00
C ASN A 17 7.38 -8.61 6.55
N TYR A 18 8.67 -8.79 6.82
CA TYR A 18 9.73 -7.93 6.30
C TYR A 18 9.79 -7.97 4.77
N PHE A 19 9.85 -9.17 4.20
CA PHE A 19 9.96 -9.40 2.76
C PHE A 19 8.74 -8.87 2.00
N PHE A 20 7.54 -9.32 2.37
CA PHE A 20 6.32 -8.86 1.70
C PHE A 20 6.02 -7.40 1.99
N GLY A 21 6.39 -6.90 3.17
CA GLY A 21 6.27 -5.49 3.50
C GLY A 21 7.09 -4.59 2.55
N ASP A 22 8.33 -4.96 2.26
CA ASP A 22 9.18 -4.23 1.30
C ASP A 22 8.64 -4.33 -0.14
N ILE A 23 8.20 -5.52 -0.58
CA ILE A 23 7.60 -5.71 -1.90
C ILE A 23 6.36 -4.83 -2.06
N PHE A 24 5.42 -4.87 -1.11
CA PHE A 24 4.20 -4.10 -1.21
C PHE A 24 4.45 -2.59 -1.14
N ILE A 25 5.41 -2.13 -0.33
CA ILE A 25 5.76 -0.71 -0.33
C ILE A 25 6.25 -0.27 -1.71
N ARG A 26 7.17 -1.02 -2.32
CA ARG A 26 7.73 -0.68 -3.62
C ARG A 26 6.70 -0.79 -4.74
N ALA A 27 5.90 -1.86 -4.75
CA ALA A 27 4.85 -2.07 -5.74
C ALA A 27 3.76 -0.99 -5.64
N GLY A 28 3.29 -0.70 -4.43
CA GLY A 28 2.30 0.35 -4.19
C GLY A 28 2.82 1.74 -4.60
N ALA A 29 4.05 2.09 -4.22
CA ALA A 29 4.68 3.34 -4.62
C ALA A 29 4.84 3.44 -6.15
N ALA A 30 5.29 2.37 -6.81
CA ALA A 30 5.44 2.34 -8.27
C ALA A 30 4.08 2.52 -8.98
N ALA A 31 3.02 1.88 -8.48
CA ALA A 31 1.67 2.05 -9.02
C ALA A 31 1.19 3.51 -8.91
N LEU A 32 1.43 4.17 -7.77
CA LEU A 32 1.06 5.58 -7.58
C LEU A 32 1.84 6.51 -8.50
N VAL A 33 3.15 6.26 -8.67
CA VAL A 33 3.97 7.02 -9.62
C VAL A 33 3.44 6.83 -11.03
N ALA A 34 3.11 5.60 -11.44
CA ALA A 34 2.54 5.34 -12.76
C ALA A 34 1.22 6.09 -12.98
N VAL A 35 0.29 6.05 -12.01
CA VAL A 35 -0.97 6.80 -12.08
C VAL A 35 -0.71 8.30 -12.18
N ALA A 36 0.21 8.84 -11.38
CA ALA A 36 0.56 10.27 -11.44
C ALA A 36 1.16 10.66 -12.79
N LEU A 37 2.04 9.83 -13.36
CA LEU A 37 2.64 10.06 -14.67
C LEU A 37 1.59 9.99 -15.78
N ILE A 38 0.66 9.04 -15.72
CA ILE A 38 -0.46 8.95 -16.69
C ILE A 38 -1.31 10.22 -16.59
N ALA A 39 -1.70 10.63 -15.38
CA ALA A 39 -2.50 11.84 -15.18
C ALA A 39 -1.80 13.11 -15.68
N ALA A 40 -0.47 13.17 -15.56
CA ALA A 40 0.34 14.30 -16.06
C ALA A 40 0.55 14.26 -17.58
N ALA A 41 0.57 13.07 -18.19
CA ALA A 41 0.80 12.89 -19.62
C ALA A 41 -0.49 12.96 -20.47
N THR A 42 -1.66 12.72 -19.87
CA THR A 42 -2.93 12.80 -20.58
C THR A 42 -3.30 14.25 -20.92
N PRO A 43 -3.72 14.56 -22.17
CA PRO A 43 -3.97 15.92 -22.62
C PRO A 43 -5.38 16.44 -22.24
N PHE A 44 -5.89 16.03 -21.09
CA PHE A 44 -7.19 16.44 -20.58
C PHE A 44 -7.18 16.39 -19.05
N SER A 45 -8.03 17.19 -18.42
CA SER A 45 -8.18 17.22 -16.98
C SER A 45 -9.19 16.17 -16.49
N LEU A 46 -9.20 15.92 -15.17
CA LEU A 46 -10.22 15.07 -14.56
C LEU A 46 -11.64 15.63 -14.77
N SER A 47 -11.82 16.95 -14.79
CA SER A 47 -13.11 17.59 -15.07
C SER A 47 -13.58 17.31 -16.50
N ASP A 48 -12.67 17.32 -17.47
CA ASP A 48 -13.00 17.01 -18.86
C ASP A 48 -13.43 15.54 -18.98
N ALA A 49 -12.68 14.64 -18.35
CA ALA A 49 -13.02 13.21 -18.33
C ALA A 49 -14.40 12.92 -17.73
N VAL A 50 -14.81 13.69 -16.71
CA VAL A 50 -16.15 13.58 -16.11
C VAL A 50 -17.23 14.15 -17.05
N ALA A 51 -16.99 15.32 -17.64
CA ALA A 51 -17.92 15.98 -18.54
C ALA A 51 -18.19 15.16 -19.81
N GLU A 52 -17.16 14.48 -20.33
CA GLU A 52 -17.23 13.62 -21.51
C GLU A 52 -17.73 12.20 -21.19
N GLY A 53 -18.02 11.89 -19.92
CA GLY A 53 -18.53 10.58 -19.51
C GLY A 53 -17.50 9.44 -19.67
N MET A 54 -16.21 9.72 -19.53
CA MET A 54 -15.11 8.75 -19.65
C MET A 54 -15.01 7.83 -18.42
N VAL A 55 -16.12 7.19 -18.04
CA VAL A 55 -16.25 6.38 -16.82
C VAL A 55 -15.20 5.26 -16.76
N GLY A 56 -14.88 4.63 -17.90
CA GLY A 56 -13.87 3.58 -17.96
C GLY A 56 -12.47 4.07 -17.58
N TYR A 57 -12.05 5.23 -18.09
CA TYR A 57 -10.76 5.84 -17.73
C TYR A 57 -10.72 6.19 -16.25
N ILE A 58 -11.76 6.86 -15.75
CA ILE A 58 -11.85 7.27 -14.34
C ILE A 58 -11.79 6.04 -13.42
N ALA A 59 -12.56 4.98 -13.74
CA ALA A 59 -12.59 3.75 -12.97
C ALA A 59 -11.22 3.05 -12.93
N VAL A 60 -10.50 3.00 -14.06
CA VAL A 60 -9.15 2.41 -14.12
C VAL A 60 -8.15 3.24 -13.30
N MET A 61 -8.13 4.57 -13.49
CA MET A 61 -7.23 5.46 -12.78
C MET A 61 -7.47 5.43 -11.27
N ALA A 62 -8.73 5.54 -10.86
CA ALA A 62 -9.12 5.45 -9.45
C ALA A 62 -8.85 4.06 -8.87
N GLY A 63 -9.09 3.00 -9.63
CA GLY A 63 -8.84 1.62 -9.23
C GLY A 63 -7.36 1.37 -8.94
N PHE A 64 -6.47 1.71 -9.88
CA PHE A 64 -5.03 1.56 -9.69
C PHE A 64 -4.47 2.51 -8.63
N GLY A 65 -4.99 3.75 -8.54
CA GLY A 65 -4.61 4.69 -7.49
C GLY A 65 -4.97 4.16 -6.10
N LEU A 66 -6.20 3.72 -5.90
CA LEU A 66 -6.66 3.16 -4.64
C LEU A 66 -5.91 1.87 -4.30
N PHE A 67 -5.75 0.96 -5.27
CA PHE A 67 -4.99 -0.27 -5.10
C PHE A 67 -3.55 0.02 -4.67
N GLY A 68 -2.87 0.97 -5.33
CA GLY A 68 -1.52 1.39 -4.98
C GLY A 68 -1.43 1.91 -3.53
N ILE A 69 -2.37 2.75 -3.10
CA ILE A 69 -2.46 3.25 -1.72
C ILE A 69 -2.63 2.08 -0.73
N VAL A 70 -3.60 1.19 -0.96
CA VAL A 70 -3.89 0.07 -0.06
C VAL A 70 -2.67 -0.84 0.07
N VAL A 71 -2.03 -1.19 -1.04
CA VAL A 71 -0.84 -2.04 -1.06
C VAL A 71 0.33 -1.35 -0.34
N LEU A 72 0.57 -0.06 -0.58
CA LEU A 72 1.60 0.72 0.11
C LEU A 72 1.38 0.74 1.62
N LEU A 73 0.15 1.04 2.07
CA LEU A 73 -0.20 1.11 3.48
C LEU A 73 -0.11 -0.25 4.16
N TYR A 74 -0.56 -1.31 3.47
CA TYR A 74 -0.44 -2.68 3.97
C TYR A 74 1.02 -3.11 4.10
N GLY A 75 1.87 -2.78 3.13
CA GLY A 75 3.31 -3.01 3.25
C GLY A 75 3.95 -2.28 4.43
N ARG A 76 3.56 -1.01 4.67
CA ARG A 76 3.99 -0.25 5.87
C ARG A 76 3.49 -0.86 7.17
N HIS A 77 2.32 -1.48 7.17
CA HIS A 77 1.80 -2.21 8.31
C HIS A 77 2.64 -3.46 8.58
N LEU A 78 2.92 -4.27 7.55
CA LEU A 78 3.78 -5.46 7.68
C LEU A 78 5.20 -5.10 8.17
N ARG A 79 5.81 -4.03 7.64
CA ARG A 79 7.14 -3.57 8.10
C ARG A 79 7.14 -3.15 9.57
N ARG A 80 6.07 -2.51 10.06
CA ARG A 80 5.90 -2.20 11.48
C ARG A 80 5.72 -3.46 12.32
N SER A 81 4.94 -4.42 11.82
CA SER A 81 4.73 -5.70 12.50
C SER A 81 6.00 -6.53 12.63
N ALA A 82 6.96 -6.36 11.70
CA ALA A 82 8.25 -7.07 11.73
C ALA A 82 9.27 -6.47 12.70
N THR A 83 9.10 -5.21 13.15
CA THR A 83 10.06 -4.53 14.04
C THR A 83 9.59 -4.45 15.49
N HIS A 84 8.29 -4.63 15.75
CA HIS A 84 7.77 -4.65 17.11
C HIS A 84 7.80 -6.09 17.62
N TRP A 85 8.77 -6.38 18.49
CA TRP A 85 8.56 -7.37 19.53
C TRP A 85 7.41 -6.81 20.38
N ASP A 86 6.32 -7.57 20.56
CA ASP A 86 5.23 -7.14 21.43
C ASP A 86 5.79 -7.01 22.87
N LYS A 87 6.24 -5.78 23.19
CA LYS A 87 6.72 -5.22 24.46
C LYS A 87 7.65 -6.11 25.30
N ASP A 88 8.92 -5.72 25.31
CA ASP A 88 9.79 -5.90 26.47
C ASP A 88 9.41 -4.81 27.50
N ASP A 89 8.49 -5.12 28.42
CA ASP A 89 8.37 -4.45 29.73
C ASP A 89 8.95 -5.39 30.81
#